data_AF-A0A258VMX2-F1
#
_entry.id   AF-A0A258VMX2-F1
#
_cell.length_a   1.000
_cell.length_b   1.000
_cell.length_c   1.000
_cell.angle_alpha   90.00
_cell.angle_beta   90.00
_cell.angle_gamma   90.00
#
_symmetry.space_group_name_H-M   'P 1'
#
loop_
_entity.id
_entity.type
_entity.pdbx_description
1 polymer ?
#
loop_
_entity_poly.entity_id
_entity_poly.type
_entity_poly.pdbx_seq_one_letter_code
_entity_poly.pdbx_strand_id
1 'polypeptide(L)'
;MKALLLQAAAVLVTVSGLTACHFDKSKPNFELIQDMMESPAIKPQEYDPNTPNHISGREPVKGTVPVGFESEPMDDLAVAEKEMKNPIAGDMSKDVLWAGQKYYEINCALCHGQKGEGAVESKSLVAEKMALKPPVITNDKIVGWSDVHLYYVISRGQGMMGPYANHVPQKYRWQLVNYIRHLQKNYKK
;
A
#
# COMPACT_ATOMS: atom_id res chain seq x y z
N MET A 1 56.04 24.87 38.33
CA MET A 1 54.62 25.32 38.26
C MET A 1 54.15 25.64 36.85
N LYS A 2 54.79 26.54 36.08
CA LYS A 2 54.33 26.89 34.71
C LYS A 2 54.24 25.70 33.74
N ALA A 3 55.24 24.80 33.72
CA ALA A 3 55.24 23.63 32.84
C ALA A 3 54.13 22.61 33.18
N LEU A 4 53.82 22.43 34.47
CA LEU A 4 52.75 21.54 34.92
C LEU A 4 51.36 22.06 34.53
N LEU A 5 51.16 23.39 34.64
CA LEU A 5 49.92 24.05 34.22
C LEU A 5 49.70 23.97 32.69
N LEU A 6 50.78 24.11 31.90
CA LEU A 6 50.74 23.95 30.44
C LEU A 6 50.40 22.52 30.01
N GLN A 7 50.98 21.51 30.67
CA GLN A 7 50.66 20.11 30.39
C GLN A 7 49.22 19.76 30.79
N ALA A 8 48.74 20.24 31.94
CA ALA A 8 47.35 20.05 32.36
C ALA A 8 46.36 20.70 31.38
N ALA A 9 46.65 21.92 30.88
CA ALA A 9 45.84 22.58 29.88
C ALA A 9 45.80 21.80 28.54
N ALA A 10 46.94 21.25 28.09
CA ALA A 10 47.01 20.45 26.87
C ALA A 10 46.20 19.15 26.97
N VAL A 11 46.22 18.49 28.14
CA VAL A 11 45.40 17.30 28.39
C VAL A 11 43.91 17.67 28.42
N LEU A 12 43.54 18.78 29.05
CA LEU A 12 42.14 19.21 29.11
C LEU A 12 41.57 19.55 27.72
N VAL A 13 42.37 20.22 26.88
CA VAL A 13 41.98 20.57 25.50
C VAL A 13 41.85 19.32 24.63
N THR A 14 42.74 18.35 24.76
CA THR A 14 42.67 17.09 23.99
C THR A 14 41.48 16.22 24.41
N VAL A 15 41.19 16.09 25.72
CA VAL A 15 40.01 15.37 26.21
C VAL A 15 38.70 16.06 25.79
N SER A 16 38.66 17.39 25.82
CA SER A 16 37.50 18.17 25.36
C SER A 16 37.29 18.03 23.85
N GLY A 17 38.37 18.02 23.05
CA GLY A 17 38.29 17.81 21.60
C GLY A 17 37.80 16.41 21.21
N LEU A 18 38.17 15.36 21.96
CA LEU A 18 37.73 13.99 21.70
C LEU A 18 36.26 13.76 22.09
N THR A 19 35.74 14.48 23.07
CA THR A 19 34.34 14.36 23.53
C THR A 19 33.38 15.27 22.78
N ALA A 20 33.84 16.43 22.29
CA ALA A 20 33.01 17.38 21.53
C ALA A 20 32.54 16.83 20.17
N CYS A 21 33.24 15.86 19.59
CA CYS A 21 32.89 15.25 18.30
C CYS A 21 32.03 13.98 18.41
N HIS A 22 31.48 13.67 19.60
CA HIS A 22 30.61 12.51 19.76
C HIS A 22 29.17 12.83 19.37
N PHE A 23 28.90 12.84 18.06
CA PHE A 23 27.54 12.96 17.53
C PHE A 23 26.77 11.67 17.77
N ASP A 24 25.76 11.74 18.63
CA ASP A 24 24.82 10.65 18.88
C ASP A 24 23.94 10.41 17.64
N LYS A 25 24.29 9.39 16.86
CA LYS A 25 23.56 9.02 15.63
C LYS A 25 22.13 8.52 15.89
N SER A 26 21.75 8.29 17.15
CA SER A 26 20.38 7.92 17.49
C SER A 26 19.42 9.11 17.53
N LYS A 27 19.95 10.35 17.45
CA LYS A 27 19.17 11.58 17.48
C LYS A 27 19.30 12.36 16.18
N PRO A 28 18.28 13.16 15.81
CA PRO A 28 18.40 14.12 14.73
C PRO A 28 19.58 15.07 14.97
N ASN A 29 20.18 15.56 13.89
CA ASN A 29 21.26 16.53 13.97
C ASN A 29 20.78 17.84 14.56
N PHE A 30 21.70 18.58 15.16
CA PHE A 30 21.43 19.95 15.58
C PHE A 30 21.37 20.86 14.35
N GLU A 31 20.23 21.52 14.14
CA GLU A 31 20.04 22.43 13.02
C GLU A 31 20.11 23.88 13.53
N LEU A 32 21.17 24.60 13.13
CA LEU A 32 21.46 25.95 13.64
C LEU A 32 20.49 27.03 13.12
N ILE A 33 19.96 26.84 11.91
CA ILE A 33 19.01 27.75 11.26
C ILE A 33 17.83 26.90 10.82
N GLN A 34 16.63 27.27 11.28
CA GLN A 34 15.37 26.55 11.04
C GLN A 34 14.39 27.40 10.22
N ASP A 35 14.91 28.19 9.28
CA ASP A 35 14.07 29.08 8.50
C ASP A 35 13.19 28.26 7.56
N MET A 36 11.91 28.14 7.93
CA MET A 36 10.85 27.44 7.20
C MET A 36 11.03 25.92 6.99
N MET A 37 11.93 25.26 7.74
CA MET A 37 12.06 23.80 7.70
C MET A 37 10.77 23.12 8.19
N GLU A 38 10.19 23.67 9.25
CA GLU A 38 8.86 23.33 9.74
C GLU A 38 7.86 24.42 9.33
N SER A 39 6.81 23.98 8.65
CA SER A 39 5.76 24.87 8.15
C SER A 39 4.66 25.02 9.21
N PRO A 40 4.11 26.22 9.43
CA PRO A 40 2.89 26.37 10.23
C PRO A 40 1.68 25.64 9.64
N ALA A 41 1.68 25.38 8.33
CA ALA A 41 0.64 24.62 7.66
C ALA A 41 0.86 23.11 7.85
N ILE A 42 -0.13 22.44 8.45
CA ILE A 42 -0.14 21.00 8.71
C ILE A 42 -0.18 20.22 7.39
N LYS A 43 0.79 19.32 7.20
CA LYS A 43 0.89 18.44 6.04
C LYS A 43 -0.03 17.21 6.20
N PRO A 44 -0.40 16.50 5.10
CA PRO A 44 -1.45 15.47 5.12
C PRO A 44 -1.23 14.25 6.05
N GLN A 45 0.02 13.97 6.43
CA GLN A 45 0.39 12.86 7.33
C GLN A 45 1.19 13.36 8.54
N GLU A 46 1.10 14.66 8.83
CA GLU A 46 1.76 15.28 9.98
C GLU A 46 0.99 15.04 11.27
N TYR A 47 1.70 15.09 12.40
CA TYR A 47 1.14 15.04 13.74
C TYR A 47 0.38 16.34 14.03
N ASP A 48 -0.89 16.23 14.46
CA ASP A 48 -1.70 17.40 14.86
C ASP A 48 -2.15 17.29 16.32
N PRO A 49 -1.63 18.11 17.25
CA PRO A 49 -2.00 18.04 18.67
C PRO A 49 -3.47 18.35 18.95
N ASN A 50 -4.18 19.02 18.03
CA ASN A 50 -5.56 19.46 18.23
C ASN A 50 -6.60 18.39 17.89
N THR A 51 -6.16 17.25 17.32
CA THR A 51 -7.07 16.16 16.95
C THR A 51 -7.09 15.06 18.02
N PRO A 52 -8.24 14.40 18.26
CA PRO A 52 -8.35 13.37 19.29
C PRO A 52 -7.36 12.19 19.17
N ASN A 53 -6.92 11.89 17.95
CA ASN A 53 -6.01 10.80 17.61
C ASN A 53 -4.66 11.29 17.04
N HIS A 54 -4.41 12.60 17.11
CA HIS A 54 -3.19 13.25 16.65
C HIS A 54 -2.81 13.08 15.18
N ILE A 55 -3.78 12.74 14.30
CA ILE A 55 -3.55 12.66 12.85
C ILE A 55 -4.14 13.89 12.14
N SER A 56 -3.37 14.43 11.20
CA SER A 56 -3.82 15.52 10.32
C SER A 56 -4.92 15.10 9.33
N GLY A 57 -4.81 13.89 8.77
CA GLY A 57 -5.80 13.33 7.84
C GLY A 57 -7.09 12.90 8.54
N ARG A 58 -8.15 13.72 8.42
CA ARG A 58 -9.47 13.43 9.02
C ARG A 58 -10.32 12.55 8.12
N GLU A 59 -11.13 11.69 8.75
CA GLU A 59 -12.14 10.91 8.04
C GLU A 59 -13.29 11.84 7.57
N PRO A 60 -13.69 11.78 6.29
CA PRO A 60 -14.85 12.53 5.81
C PRO A 60 -16.15 12.01 6.45
N VAL A 61 -17.16 12.87 6.51
CA VAL A 61 -18.48 12.48 7.04
C VAL A 61 -19.08 11.37 6.17
N LYS A 62 -19.66 10.36 6.82
CA LYS A 62 -20.26 9.21 6.11
C LYS A 62 -21.31 9.67 5.10
N GLY A 63 -21.23 9.16 3.88
CA GLY A 63 -22.17 9.45 2.79
C GLY A 63 -21.82 10.65 1.92
N THR A 64 -20.72 11.37 2.19
CA THR A 64 -20.24 12.43 1.30
C THR A 64 -19.64 11.85 0.02
N VAL A 65 -20.02 12.40 -1.13
CA VAL A 65 -19.47 12.02 -2.44
C VAL A 65 -18.60 13.17 -2.96
N PRO A 66 -17.34 12.92 -3.38
CA PRO A 66 -16.49 13.95 -3.95
C PRO A 66 -17.01 14.43 -5.32
N VAL A 67 -16.74 15.70 -5.65
CA VAL A 67 -17.10 16.26 -6.97
C VAL A 67 -16.33 15.54 -8.07
N GLY A 68 -17.03 15.05 -9.08
CA GLY A 68 -16.44 14.31 -10.22
C GLY A 68 -16.13 12.84 -9.93
N PHE A 69 -16.56 12.31 -8.78
CA PHE A 69 -16.46 10.88 -8.48
C PHE A 69 -17.78 10.16 -8.79
N GLU A 70 -17.71 9.11 -9.58
CA GLU A 70 -18.86 8.25 -9.89
C GLU A 70 -18.95 7.13 -8.87
N SER A 71 -19.98 7.19 -8.01
CA SER A 71 -20.24 6.14 -7.03
C SER A 71 -20.69 4.85 -7.72
N GLU A 72 -20.04 3.74 -7.38
CA GLU A 72 -20.41 2.40 -7.86
C GLU A 72 -21.34 1.71 -6.86
N PRO A 73 -22.39 1.00 -7.31
CA PRO A 73 -23.33 0.29 -6.43
C PRO A 73 -22.67 -0.97 -5.84
N MET A 74 -21.86 -0.79 -4.79
CA MET A 74 -21.03 -1.83 -4.17
C MET A 74 -21.45 -2.21 -2.74
N ASP A 75 -22.71 -1.94 -2.40
CA ASP A 75 -23.25 -2.27 -1.08
C ASP A 75 -23.41 -3.79 -0.89
N ASP A 76 -23.86 -4.48 -1.94
CA ASP A 76 -24.03 -5.93 -1.97
C ASP A 76 -23.57 -6.51 -3.32
N LEU A 77 -23.02 -7.73 -3.29
CA LEU A 77 -22.54 -8.41 -4.49
C LEU A 77 -23.66 -8.66 -5.51
N ALA A 78 -24.85 -9.08 -5.08
CA ALA A 78 -25.96 -9.38 -5.99
C ALA A 78 -26.48 -8.12 -6.69
N VAL A 79 -26.44 -6.97 -6.00
CA VAL A 79 -26.76 -5.67 -6.61
C VAL A 79 -25.69 -5.30 -7.63
N ALA A 80 -24.42 -5.40 -7.26
CA ALA A 80 -23.31 -5.10 -8.16
C ALA A 80 -23.37 -5.96 -9.43
N GLU A 81 -23.55 -7.28 -9.31
CA GLU A 81 -23.63 -8.20 -10.46
C GLU A 81 -24.83 -7.93 -11.38
N LYS A 82 -25.91 -7.35 -10.85
CA LYS A 82 -27.10 -6.98 -11.63
C LYS A 82 -26.93 -5.66 -12.37
N GLU A 83 -26.31 -4.67 -11.74
CA GLU A 83 -26.26 -3.29 -12.21
C GLU A 83 -24.97 -2.93 -12.96
N MET A 84 -23.87 -3.63 -12.67
CA MET A 84 -22.57 -3.37 -13.26
C MET A 84 -22.21 -4.40 -14.31
N LYS A 85 -21.40 -3.97 -15.28
CA LYS A 85 -20.75 -4.84 -16.27
C LYS A 85 -19.36 -4.31 -16.54
N ASN A 86 -18.42 -5.20 -16.85
CA ASN A 86 -17.08 -4.80 -17.25
C ASN A 86 -17.14 -4.08 -18.61
N PRO A 87 -16.86 -2.77 -18.69
CA PRO A 87 -16.96 -2.01 -19.94
C PRO A 87 -15.87 -2.38 -20.96
N ILE A 88 -14.78 -2.98 -20.49
CA ILE A 88 -13.63 -3.41 -21.30
C ILE A 88 -13.49 -4.94 -21.31
N ALA A 89 -14.59 -5.67 -21.10
CA ALA A 89 -14.58 -7.12 -21.04
C ALA A 89 -13.93 -7.72 -22.30
N GLY A 90 -12.95 -8.60 -22.09
CA GLY A 90 -12.24 -9.27 -23.19
C GLY A 90 -11.20 -8.42 -23.93
N ASP A 91 -11.03 -7.14 -23.58
CA ASP A 91 -9.92 -6.33 -24.08
C ASP A 91 -8.61 -6.81 -23.44
N MET A 92 -7.77 -7.42 -24.28
CA MET A 92 -6.45 -7.95 -23.94
C MET A 92 -5.34 -7.15 -24.65
N SER A 93 -5.61 -5.88 -24.99
CA SER A 93 -4.61 -4.97 -25.52
C SER A 93 -3.43 -4.81 -24.55
N LYS A 94 -2.26 -4.46 -25.12
CA LYS A 94 -1.02 -4.33 -24.35
C LYS A 94 -1.16 -3.32 -23.21
N ASP A 95 -1.86 -2.21 -23.43
CA ASP A 95 -1.99 -1.15 -22.43
C ASP A 95 -2.90 -1.57 -21.26
N VAL A 96 -4.00 -2.28 -21.55
CA VAL A 96 -4.90 -2.85 -20.54
C VAL A 96 -4.16 -3.89 -19.70
N LEU A 97 -3.48 -4.84 -20.34
CA LEU A 97 -2.74 -5.88 -19.63
C LEU A 97 -1.57 -5.31 -18.84
N TRP A 98 -0.86 -4.31 -19.36
CA TRP A 98 0.23 -3.67 -18.64
C TRP A 98 -0.25 -2.97 -17.37
N ALA A 99 -1.35 -2.21 -17.45
CA ALA A 99 -1.95 -1.57 -16.29
C ALA A 99 -2.41 -2.62 -15.26
N GLY A 100 -3.12 -3.66 -15.72
CA GLY A 100 -3.58 -4.74 -14.84
C GLY A 100 -2.44 -5.51 -14.18
N GLN A 101 -1.40 -5.85 -14.93
CA GLN A 101 -0.20 -6.52 -14.45
C GLN A 101 0.48 -5.70 -13.36
N LYS A 102 0.68 -4.40 -13.58
CA LYS A 102 1.29 -3.50 -12.61
C LYS A 102 0.57 -3.55 -11.26
N TYR A 103 -0.76 -3.41 -11.26
CA TYR A 103 -1.53 -3.44 -10.02
C TYR A 103 -1.57 -4.84 -9.38
N TYR A 104 -1.58 -5.90 -10.19
CA TYR A 104 -1.52 -7.28 -9.71
C TYR A 104 -0.19 -7.57 -9.02
N GLU A 105 0.93 -7.21 -9.63
CA GLU A 105 2.27 -7.45 -9.08
C GLU A 105 2.50 -6.69 -7.77
N ILE A 106 2.02 -5.44 -7.69
CA ILE A 106 2.17 -4.61 -6.49
C ILE A 106 1.28 -5.10 -5.34
N ASN A 107 0.02 -5.48 -5.62
CA ASN A 107 -0.99 -5.65 -4.57
C ASN A 107 -1.46 -7.09 -4.34
N CYS A 108 -1.40 -7.94 -5.37
CA CYS A 108 -2.05 -9.26 -5.37
C CYS A 108 -1.03 -10.41 -5.35
N ALA A 109 0.06 -10.29 -6.12
CA ALA A 109 1.03 -11.36 -6.33
C ALA A 109 1.73 -11.80 -5.04
N LEU A 110 1.85 -10.89 -4.06
CA LEU A 110 2.44 -11.21 -2.76
C LEU A 110 1.67 -12.33 -2.03
N CYS A 111 0.35 -12.42 -2.21
CA CYS A 111 -0.49 -13.42 -1.55
C CYS A 111 -0.98 -14.51 -2.51
N HIS A 112 -1.25 -14.16 -3.77
CA HIS A 112 -1.80 -15.06 -4.78
C HIS A 112 -0.76 -15.67 -5.74
N GLY A 113 0.52 -15.29 -5.62
CA GLY A 113 1.59 -15.72 -6.52
C GLY A 113 1.64 -14.93 -7.83
N GLN A 114 2.77 -14.96 -8.52
CA GLN A 114 2.97 -14.18 -9.75
C GLN A 114 2.05 -14.65 -10.88
N LYS A 115 1.78 -15.96 -10.94
CA LYS A 115 0.90 -16.56 -11.96
C LYS A 115 -0.50 -16.85 -11.44
N GLY A 116 -0.82 -16.42 -10.22
CA GLY A 116 -2.10 -16.73 -9.60
C GLY A 116 -2.20 -18.14 -9.04
N GLU A 117 -1.06 -18.78 -8.80
CA GLU A 117 -0.97 -20.16 -8.33
C GLU A 117 -1.42 -20.37 -6.86
N GLY A 118 -1.78 -19.28 -6.16
CA GLY A 118 -2.26 -19.32 -4.78
C GLY A 118 -1.14 -19.61 -3.78
N ALA A 119 -1.50 -19.65 -2.50
CA ALA A 119 -0.52 -19.66 -1.40
C ALA A 119 0.44 -20.85 -1.41
N VAL A 120 -0.06 -22.03 -1.78
CA VAL A 120 0.68 -23.30 -1.66
C VAL A 120 1.78 -23.39 -2.71
N GLU A 121 1.43 -23.15 -3.97
CA GLU A 121 2.37 -23.24 -5.08
C GLU A 121 3.28 -22.01 -5.17
N SER A 122 2.78 -20.83 -4.80
CA SER A 122 3.59 -19.61 -4.85
C SER A 122 4.70 -19.58 -3.79
N LYS A 123 4.63 -20.47 -2.77
CA LYS A 123 5.51 -20.50 -1.60
C LYS A 123 5.67 -19.11 -0.96
N SER A 124 4.60 -18.32 -0.98
CA SER A 124 4.64 -16.97 -0.41
C SER A 124 4.77 -17.07 1.10
N LEU A 125 5.81 -16.45 1.66
CA LEU A 125 6.02 -16.37 3.10
C LEU A 125 4.84 -15.71 3.82
N VAL A 126 4.20 -14.73 3.17
CA VAL A 126 3.00 -14.06 3.71
C VAL A 126 1.83 -15.04 3.70
N ALA A 127 1.56 -15.67 2.57
CA ALA A 127 0.41 -16.54 2.40
C ALA A 127 0.48 -17.84 3.23
N GLU A 128 1.69 -18.35 3.49
CA GLU A 128 1.92 -19.54 4.32
C GLU A 128 1.44 -19.35 5.77
N LYS A 129 1.62 -18.14 6.31
CA LYS A 129 1.25 -17.78 7.68
C LYS A 129 -0.19 -17.31 7.82
N MET A 130 -0.95 -17.21 6.72
CA MET A 130 -2.37 -16.85 6.78
C MET A 130 -3.22 -18.02 7.29
N ALA A 131 -4.15 -17.72 8.20
CA ALA A 131 -5.10 -18.70 8.74
C ALA A 131 -5.98 -19.30 7.64
N LEU A 132 -6.48 -18.46 6.72
CA LEU A 132 -7.11 -18.89 5.48
C LEU A 132 -6.17 -18.59 4.32
N LYS A 133 -5.69 -19.64 3.67
CA LYS A 133 -4.76 -19.52 2.55
C LYS A 133 -5.49 -18.99 1.29
N PRO A 134 -4.93 -17.97 0.61
CA PRO A 134 -5.41 -17.53 -0.68
C PRO A 134 -5.57 -18.71 -1.66
N PRO A 135 -6.75 -18.88 -2.27
CA PRO A 135 -6.97 -19.93 -3.24
C PRO A 135 -6.19 -19.65 -4.53
N VAL A 136 -5.94 -20.70 -5.30
CA VAL A 136 -5.46 -20.60 -6.68
C VAL A 136 -6.50 -19.84 -7.50
N ILE A 137 -6.15 -18.71 -8.12
CA ILE A 137 -7.13 -17.87 -8.85
C ILE A 137 -7.62 -18.53 -10.15
N THR A 138 -6.95 -19.60 -10.56
CA THR A 138 -7.20 -20.37 -11.79
C THR A 138 -8.03 -21.63 -11.55
N ASN A 139 -8.56 -21.82 -10.33
CA ASN A 139 -9.49 -22.90 -10.04
C ASN A 139 -10.86 -22.69 -10.71
N ASP A 140 -11.58 -23.78 -10.98
CA ASP A 140 -12.83 -23.75 -11.75
C ASP A 140 -13.92 -22.88 -11.11
N LYS A 141 -13.96 -22.80 -9.77
CA LYS A 141 -14.92 -21.96 -9.03
C LYS A 141 -14.68 -20.47 -9.33
N ILE A 142 -13.44 -20.00 -9.23
CA ILE A 142 -13.09 -18.59 -9.44
C ILE A 142 -13.10 -18.23 -10.93
N VAL A 143 -12.73 -19.17 -11.80
CA VAL A 143 -12.89 -19.00 -13.24
C VAL A 143 -14.36 -18.80 -13.61
N GLY A 144 -15.27 -19.52 -12.96
CA GLY A 144 -16.72 -19.39 -13.14
C GLY A 144 -17.37 -18.13 -12.56
N TRP A 145 -16.64 -17.31 -11.79
CA TRP A 145 -17.17 -16.04 -11.28
C TRP A 145 -17.40 -15.03 -12.40
N SER A 146 -18.32 -14.08 -12.20
CA SER A 146 -18.48 -12.94 -13.10
C SER A 146 -17.30 -11.96 -12.97
N ASP A 147 -17.06 -11.12 -13.99
CA ASP A 147 -16.05 -10.07 -13.89
C ASP A 147 -16.36 -9.08 -12.77
N VAL A 148 -17.65 -8.82 -12.54
CA VAL A 148 -18.13 -7.94 -11.47
C VAL A 148 -17.85 -8.56 -10.11
N HIS A 149 -17.97 -9.87 -9.95
CA HIS A 149 -17.61 -10.56 -8.71
C HIS A 149 -16.14 -10.36 -8.38
N LEU A 150 -15.23 -10.53 -9.36
CA LEU A 150 -13.80 -10.28 -9.16
C LEU A 150 -13.55 -8.82 -8.77
N TYR A 151 -14.19 -7.88 -9.46
CA TYR A 151 -14.13 -6.46 -9.14
C TYR A 151 -14.61 -6.15 -7.71
N TYR A 152 -15.72 -6.77 -7.30
CA TYR A 152 -16.31 -6.60 -5.98
C TYR A 152 -15.36 -7.12 -4.90
N VAL A 153 -14.79 -8.32 -5.06
CA VAL A 153 -13.81 -8.88 -4.12
C VAL A 153 -12.57 -7.99 -4.00
N ILE A 154 -12.07 -7.44 -5.11
CA ILE A 154 -10.95 -6.47 -5.08
C ILE A 154 -11.36 -5.21 -4.30
N SER A 155 -12.58 -4.70 -4.52
CA SER A 155 -13.03 -3.43 -3.95
C SER A 155 -13.40 -3.53 -2.46
N ARG A 156 -14.12 -4.59 -2.08
CA ARG A 156 -14.76 -4.76 -0.76
C ARG A 156 -14.10 -5.84 0.10
N GLY A 157 -13.24 -6.67 -0.49
CA GLY A 157 -12.65 -7.81 0.19
C GLY A 157 -13.58 -9.02 0.26
N GLN A 158 -13.05 -10.15 0.71
CA GLN A 158 -13.80 -11.37 0.97
C GLN A 158 -13.07 -12.27 1.98
N GLY A 159 -13.78 -12.70 3.03
CA GLY A 159 -13.19 -13.54 4.07
C GLY A 159 -12.01 -12.85 4.76
N MET A 160 -10.81 -13.42 4.62
CA MET A 160 -9.56 -12.85 5.18
C MET A 160 -8.88 -11.84 4.25
N MET A 161 -9.34 -11.70 3.00
CA MET A 161 -8.83 -10.69 2.08
C MET A 161 -9.53 -9.36 2.38
N GLY A 162 -8.77 -8.38 2.89
CA GLY A 162 -9.29 -7.02 3.11
C GLY A 162 -9.61 -6.28 1.81
N PRO A 163 -10.30 -5.12 1.89
CA PRO A 163 -10.61 -4.30 0.72
C PRO A 163 -9.35 -3.64 0.14
N TYR A 164 -9.18 -3.72 -1.18
CA TYR A 164 -8.08 -3.07 -1.92
C TYR A 164 -8.50 -1.80 -2.66
N ALA A 165 -9.72 -1.28 -2.42
CA ALA A 165 -10.24 -0.08 -3.07
C ALA A 165 -9.32 1.15 -2.95
N ASN A 166 -8.57 1.28 -1.85
CA ASN A 166 -7.63 2.39 -1.61
C ASN A 166 -6.26 2.20 -2.31
N HIS A 167 -5.93 0.96 -2.69
CA HIS A 167 -4.66 0.62 -3.34
C HIS A 167 -4.77 0.51 -4.85
N VAL A 168 -5.95 0.09 -5.34
CA VAL A 168 -6.27 0.01 -6.77
C VAL A 168 -7.38 1.02 -7.07
N PRO A 169 -7.07 2.16 -7.70
CA PRO A 169 -8.07 3.15 -8.08
C PRO A 169 -9.12 2.56 -9.02
N GLN A 170 -10.38 3.00 -8.89
CA GLN A 170 -11.52 2.56 -9.69
C GLN A 170 -11.21 2.45 -11.19
N LYS A 171 -10.53 3.48 -11.73
CA LYS A 171 -10.08 3.56 -13.13
C LYS A 171 -9.29 2.34 -13.63
N TYR A 172 -8.56 1.66 -12.74
CA TYR A 172 -7.64 0.57 -13.09
C TYR A 172 -8.13 -0.82 -12.65
N ARG A 173 -9.25 -0.89 -11.91
CA ARG A 173 -9.74 -2.17 -11.36
C ARG A 173 -10.23 -3.11 -12.47
N TRP A 174 -10.84 -2.59 -13.55
CA TRP A 174 -11.25 -3.42 -14.68
C TRP A 174 -10.06 -4.01 -15.46
N GLN A 175 -8.98 -3.25 -15.60
CA GLN A 175 -7.73 -3.72 -16.22
C GLN A 175 -7.10 -4.82 -15.38
N LEU A 176 -7.15 -4.69 -14.05
CA LEU A 176 -6.74 -5.75 -13.13
C LEU A 176 -7.60 -7.01 -13.28
N VAL A 177 -8.93 -6.87 -13.39
CA VAL A 177 -9.84 -8.00 -13.67
C VAL A 177 -9.48 -8.68 -15.00
N ASN A 178 -9.25 -7.92 -16.07
CA ASN A 178 -8.84 -8.47 -17.36
C ASN A 178 -7.48 -9.18 -17.27
N TYR A 179 -6.53 -8.66 -16.50
CA TYR A 179 -5.26 -9.33 -16.28
C TYR A 179 -5.42 -10.65 -15.50
N ILE A 180 -6.32 -10.71 -14.51
CA ILE A 180 -6.67 -11.97 -13.84
C ILE A 180 -7.26 -12.96 -14.85
N ARG A 181 -8.14 -12.52 -15.75
CA ARG A 181 -8.66 -13.37 -16.84
C ARG A 181 -7.57 -13.86 -17.78
N HIS A 182 -6.59 -13.01 -18.08
CA HIS A 182 -5.41 -13.37 -18.86
C HIS A 182 -4.59 -14.47 -18.17
N LEU A 183 -4.34 -14.35 -16.86
CA LEU A 183 -3.68 -15.39 -16.06
C LEU A 183 -4.46 -16.70 -16.09
N GLN A 184 -5.78 -16.65 -15.88
CA GLN A 184 -6.65 -17.83 -15.93
C GLN A 184 -6.58 -18.55 -17.28
N LYS A 185 -6.54 -17.81 -18.39
CA LYS A 185 -6.45 -18.39 -19.74
C LYS A 185 -5.08 -19.02 -20.04
N ASN A 186 -4.00 -18.45 -19.49
CA ASN A 186 -2.63 -18.88 -19.76
C ASN A 186 -2.07 -19.87 -18.73
N TYR A 187 -2.85 -20.20 -17.71
CA TYR A 187 -2.46 -21.17 -16.70
C TYR A 187 -2.44 -22.58 -17.30
N LYS A 188 -1.23 -23.15 -17.41
CA LYS A 188 -1.04 -24.55 -17.74
C LYS A 188 -0.96 -25.32 -16.43
N LYS A 189 -1.92 -26.24 -16.22
CA LYS A 189 -1.89 -27.21 -15.11
C LYS A 189 -0.68 -28.13 -15.25
#